data_AF-A0A151ZSA4-F1
#
_entry.id   AF-A0A151ZSA4-F1
#
_cell.length_a   1.000
_cell.length_b   1.000
_cell.length_c   1.000
_cell.angle_alpha   90.00
_cell.angle_beta   90.00
_cell.angle_gamma   90.00
#
_symmetry.space_group_name_H-M   'P 1'
#
loop_
_entity.id
_entity.type
_entity.pdbx_description
1 polymer ?
#
loop_
_entity_poly.entity_id
_entity_poly.type
_entity_poly.pdbx_seq_one_letter_code
_entity_poly.pdbx_strand_id
1 'polypeptide(L)'
;MRWAYSRGFHLLPHEGKHIVDLFNSPNDVNGSGVILNGCKYIVIASTDRSIYAVNGLNGVVLVKTKSTVIVAQYEAPVKCELAANIAESLAVNLLSNGY
;
A
#
# COMPACT_ATOMS: atom_id res chain seq x y z
N MET A 1 11.14 7.21 -7.39
CA MET A 1 12.29 6.31 -7.13
C MET A 1 11.79 5.17 -6.24
N ARG A 2 12.27 3.93 -6.43
CA ARG A 2 11.87 2.75 -5.63
C ARG A 2 13.07 2.29 -4.79
N TRP A 3 12.86 1.95 -3.53
CA TRP A 3 13.95 1.54 -2.61
C TRP A 3 14.19 0.03 -2.60
N ALA A 4 13.14 -0.79 -2.69
CA ALA A 4 13.20 -2.25 -2.78
C ALA A 4 11.94 -2.80 -3.46
N TYR A 5 12.02 -4.00 -4.05
CA TYR A 5 10.87 -4.71 -4.61
C TYR A 5 11.08 -6.23 -4.56
N SER A 6 9.99 -6.97 -4.39
CA SER A 6 9.98 -8.44 -4.52
C SER A 6 10.10 -8.85 -5.99
N ARG A 7 10.69 -10.02 -6.26
CA ARG A 7 10.80 -10.54 -7.64
C ARG A 7 9.40 -10.67 -8.25
N GLY A 8 9.22 -10.09 -9.44
CA GLY A 8 7.92 -10.08 -10.15
C GLY A 8 7.01 -8.88 -9.80
N PHE A 9 7.39 -8.03 -8.84
CA PHE A 9 6.63 -6.84 -8.51
C PHE A 9 7.07 -5.64 -9.36
N HIS A 10 6.25 -5.29 -10.35
CA HIS A 10 6.51 -4.21 -11.30
C HIS A 10 5.54 -3.06 -11.06
N LEU A 11 6.03 -2.02 -10.38
CA LEU A 11 5.24 -0.83 -10.08
C LEU A 11 5.52 0.24 -11.13
N LEU A 12 4.52 0.68 -11.89
CA LEU A 12 4.75 1.65 -12.97
C LEU A 12 5.18 3.02 -12.38
N PRO A 13 5.97 3.83 -13.10
CA PRO A 13 6.46 5.10 -12.57
C PRO A 13 5.35 6.07 -12.12
N HIS A 14 4.20 6.04 -12.78
CA HIS A 14 3.03 6.84 -12.44
C HIS A 14 2.28 6.33 -11.21
N GLU A 15 2.30 5.01 -10.96
CA GLU A 15 1.64 4.40 -9.80
C GLU A 15 2.33 4.79 -8.49
N GLY A 16 3.66 4.92 -8.51
CA GLY A 16 4.41 5.35 -7.32
C GLY A 16 4.03 6.76 -6.88
N LYS A 17 3.83 7.67 -7.84
CA LYS A 17 3.35 9.02 -7.57
C LYS A 17 1.90 9.01 -7.10
N HIS A 18 1.04 8.24 -7.76
CA HIS A 18 -0.36 8.06 -7.37
C HIS A 18 -0.49 7.62 -5.90
N ILE A 19 0.29 6.60 -5.49
CA ILE A 19 0.29 6.10 -4.11
C ILE A 19 0.67 7.20 -3.12
N VAL A 20 1.68 8.01 -3.42
CA VAL A 20 2.07 9.14 -2.55
C VAL A 20 0.99 10.21 -2.50
N ASP A 21 0.38 10.53 -3.64
CA ASP A 21 -0.70 11.52 -3.73
C ASP A 21 -1.95 11.08 -2.93
N LEU A 22 -2.24 9.77 -2.86
CA LEU A 22 -3.32 9.22 -2.01
C LEU A 22 -3.11 9.58 -0.52
N PHE A 23 -1.87 9.55 -0.03
CA PHE A 23 -1.58 9.95 1.36
C PHE A 23 -1.59 11.46 1.58
N ASN A 24 -1.52 12.27 0.52
CA ASN A 24 -1.62 13.73 0.61
C ASN A 24 -3.09 14.21 0.54
N SER A 25 -3.96 13.45 -0.12
CA SER A 25 -5.38 13.79 -0.33
C SER A 25 -6.32 12.71 0.20
N PRO A 26 -6.46 12.54 1.52
CA PRO A 26 -7.26 11.47 2.13
C PRO A 26 -8.74 11.49 1.72
N ASN A 27 -9.29 12.66 1.37
CA ASN A 27 -10.69 12.81 0.93
C ASN A 27 -10.94 12.19 -0.47
N ASP A 28 -9.93 12.13 -1.34
CA ASP A 28 -10.06 11.65 -2.72
C ASP A 28 -9.67 10.17 -2.88
N VAL A 29 -9.15 9.55 -1.82
CA VAL A 29 -8.64 8.17 -1.83
C VAL A 29 -9.73 7.17 -2.22
N ASN A 30 -10.94 7.33 -1.68
CA ASN A 30 -12.05 6.42 -1.95
C ASN A 30 -12.54 6.49 -3.41
N GLY A 31 -12.52 7.68 -4.03
CA GLY A 31 -12.95 7.86 -5.42
C GLY A 31 -11.88 7.43 -6.44
N SER A 32 -10.63 7.76 -6.15
CA SER A 32 -9.49 7.46 -7.01
C SER A 32 -9.16 5.97 -7.02
N GLY A 33 -9.27 5.30 -5.87
CA GLY A 33 -8.82 3.93 -5.67
C GLY A 33 -7.30 3.79 -5.71
N VAL A 34 -6.80 2.59 -5.43
CA VAL A 34 -5.37 2.28 -5.53
C VAL A 34 -5.11 1.60 -6.86
N ILE A 35 -4.20 2.15 -7.67
CA ILE A 35 -3.81 1.54 -8.95
C ILE A 35 -2.43 0.91 -8.78
N LEU A 36 -2.34 -0.39 -9.05
CA LEU A 36 -1.12 -1.15 -8.88
C LEU A 36 -1.02 -2.23 -9.95
N ASN A 37 0.10 -2.24 -10.68
CA ASN A 37 0.35 -3.14 -11.81
C ASN A 37 -0.78 -3.12 -12.86
N GLY A 38 -1.36 -1.93 -13.12
CA GLY A 38 -2.50 -1.76 -14.03
C GLY A 38 -3.85 -2.23 -13.49
N CYS A 39 -3.90 -2.79 -12.27
CA CYS A 39 -5.14 -3.20 -11.62
C CYS A 39 -5.63 -2.11 -10.65
N LYS A 40 -6.92 -1.76 -10.74
CA LYS A 40 -7.57 -0.87 -9.78
C LYS A 40 -8.11 -1.67 -8.60
N TYR A 41 -7.72 -1.27 -7.40
CA TYR A 41 -8.19 -1.79 -6.13
C TYR A 41 -9.15 -0.78 -5.49
N ILE A 42 -10.21 -1.30 -4.91
CA ILE A 42 -11.25 -0.54 -4.22
C ILE A 42 -10.80 -0.33 -2.79
N VAL A 43 -10.72 0.92 -2.35
CA VAL A 43 -10.35 1.25 -0.97
C VAL A 43 -11.50 0.87 -0.05
N ILE A 44 -11.20 0.08 0.98
CA ILE A 44 -12.16 -0.35 2.00
C ILE A 44 -11.96 0.38 3.32
N ALA A 45 -10.74 0.84 3.58
CA ALA A 45 -10.41 1.66 4.73
C ALA A 45 -9.19 2.52 4.40
N SER A 46 -9.20 3.77 4.86
CA SER A 46 -8.06 4.67 4.73
C SER A 46 -7.93 5.53 5.99
N THR A 47 -6.69 5.79 6.35
CA THR A 47 -6.27 6.68 7.43
C THR A 47 -5.10 7.52 6.92
N ASP A 48 -4.63 8.48 7.71
CA ASP A 48 -3.45 9.30 7.37
C ASP A 48 -2.18 8.45 7.15
N ARG A 49 -2.10 7.28 7.79
CA ARG A 49 -0.91 6.42 7.77
C ARG A 49 -1.08 5.13 6.98
N SER A 50 -2.28 4.59 6.91
CA SER A 50 -2.52 3.28 6.30
C SER A 50 -3.75 3.29 5.40
N ILE A 51 -3.63 2.69 4.22
CA ILE A 51 -4.70 2.52 3.24
C ILE A 51 -4.83 1.04 2.91
N TYR A 52 -6.06 0.54 2.99
CA TYR A 52 -6.42 -0.84 2.72
C TYR A 52 -7.33 -0.87 1.50
N ALA A 53 -6.93 -1.64 0.48
CA ALA A 53 -7.71 -1.76 -0.75
C ALA A 53 -7.78 -3.22 -1.23
N VAL A 54 -8.87 -3.58 -1.89
CA VAL A 54 -9.18 -4.94 -2.33
C VAL A 54 -9.58 -4.97 -3.79
N ASN A 55 -9.27 -6.07 -4.47
CA ASN A 55 -9.72 -6.37 -5.82
C ASN A 55 -10.13 -7.84 -5.88
N GLY A 56 -11.42 -8.11 -5.68
CA GLY A 56 -11.95 -9.46 -5.56
C GLY A 56 -11.35 -10.19 -4.35
N LEU A 57 -10.60 -11.27 -4.61
CA LEU A 57 -9.93 -12.08 -3.60
C LEU A 57 -8.52 -11.58 -3.23
N ASN A 58 -7.99 -10.66 -4.02
CA ASN A 58 -6.67 -10.08 -3.83
C ASN A 58 -6.79 -8.73 -3.13
N GLY A 59 -5.70 -8.22 -2.58
CA GLY A 59 -5.69 -6.87 -2.03
C GLY A 59 -4.31 -6.29 -1.85
N VAL A 60 -4.30 -5.06 -1.37
CA VAL A 60 -3.10 -4.29 -1.12
C VAL A 60 -3.27 -3.49 0.17
N VAL A 61 -2.22 -3.50 0.97
CA VAL A 61 -2.06 -2.69 2.16
C VAL A 61 -0.93 -1.71 1.90
N LEU A 62 -1.22 -0.43 2.07
CA LEU A 62 -0.25 0.65 1.96
C LEU A 62 -0.03 1.22 3.36
N VAL A 63 1.23 1.34 3.79
CA VAL A 63 1.57 1.91 5.10
C VAL A 63 2.66 2.96 4.93
N LYS A 64 2.38 4.19 5.36
CA LYS A 64 3.29 5.32 5.33
C LYS A 64 4.12 5.35 6.61
N THR A 65 5.44 5.35 6.42
CA THR A 65 6.45 5.59 7.47
C THR A 65 6.95 7.04 7.38
N LYS A 66 8.02 7.38 8.10
CA LYS A 66 8.55 8.75 8.12
C LYS A 66 9.13 9.16 6.76
N SER A 67 9.80 8.24 6.07
CA SER A 67 10.48 8.55 4.80
C SER A 67 10.06 7.65 3.63
N THR A 68 9.29 6.60 3.88
CA THR A 68 8.94 5.59 2.86
C THR A 68 7.48 5.16 2.94
N VAL A 69 6.95 4.66 1.82
CA VAL A 69 5.64 3.99 1.79
C VAL A 69 5.87 2.52 1.51
N ILE A 70 5.39 1.67 2.41
CA ILE A 70 5.37 0.21 2.24
C ILE A 70 4.14 -0.13 1.41
N VAL A 71 4.35 -0.99 0.42
CA VAL A 71 3.32 -1.50 -0.47
C VAL A 71 3.30 -3.02 -0.33
N ALA A 72 2.27 -3.55 0.33
CA ALA A 72 2.10 -4.97 0.57
C ALA A 72 0.89 -5.49 -0.23
N GLN A 73 1.17 -6.09 -1.38
CA GLN A 73 0.16 -6.81 -2.16
C GLN A 73 0.02 -8.24 -1.62
N TYR A 74 -1.20 -8.73 -1.51
CA TYR A 74 -1.51 -10.09 -1.13
C TYR A 74 -2.56 -10.71 -2.08
N GLU A 75 -2.52 -12.03 -2.18
CA GLU A 75 -3.36 -12.83 -3.07
C GLU A 75 -4.00 -13.96 -2.26
N ALA A 76 -5.15 -14.49 -2.71
CA ALA A 76 -5.73 -15.64 -2.04
C ALA A 76 -4.75 -16.83 -2.00
N PRO A 77 -4.68 -17.57 -0.87
CA PRO A 77 -5.59 -17.59 0.28
C PRO A 77 -5.23 -16.61 1.42
N VAL A 78 -4.30 -15.68 1.21
CA VAL A 78 -3.88 -14.73 2.24
C VAL A 78 -5.00 -13.75 2.56
N LYS A 79 -5.32 -13.61 3.86
CA LYS A 79 -6.34 -12.68 4.35
C LYS A 79 -5.75 -11.28 4.54
N CYS A 80 -6.60 -10.26 4.37
CA CYS A 80 -6.27 -8.86 4.59
C CYS A 80 -5.64 -8.62 5.97
N GLU A 81 -6.21 -9.18 7.05
CA GLU A 81 -5.68 -9.03 8.41
C GLU A 81 -4.24 -9.53 8.57
N LEU A 82 -3.89 -10.65 7.92
CA LEU A 82 -2.53 -11.19 8.01
C LEU A 82 -1.56 -10.28 7.27
N ALA A 83 -1.92 -9.83 6.07
CA ALA A 83 -1.10 -8.92 5.28
C ALA A 83 -0.92 -7.56 5.98
N ALA A 84 -1.99 -7.04 6.59
CA ALA A 84 -1.98 -5.82 7.38
C ALA A 84 -1.03 -5.92 8.57
N ASN A 85 -1.15 -6.98 9.38
CA ASN A 85 -0.28 -7.19 10.54
C ASN A 85 1.21 -7.25 10.16
N ILE A 86 1.54 -7.94 9.06
CA ILE A 86 2.92 -8.03 8.58
C ILE A 86 3.41 -6.67 8.08
N ALA A 87 2.61 -5.95 7.30
CA ALA A 87 2.97 -4.63 6.76
C ALA A 87 3.16 -3.59 7.87
N GLU A 88 2.26 -3.56 8.85
CA GLU A 88 2.34 -2.67 10.02
C GLU A 88 3.54 -3.01 10.91
N SER A 89 3.80 -4.30 11.17
CA SER A 89 4.98 -4.73 11.94
C SER A 89 6.29 -4.30 11.26
N LEU A 90 6.37 -4.41 9.93
CA LEU A 90 7.50 -3.91 9.16
C LEU A 90 7.62 -2.39 9.24
N ALA A 91 6.50 -1.65 9.15
CA ALA A 91 6.49 -0.20 9.29
C ALA A 91 7.00 0.24 10.66
N VAL A 92 6.54 -0.40 11.73
CA VAL A 92 7.03 -0.15 13.10
C VAL A 92 8.52 -0.45 13.21
N ASN A 93 9.00 -1.55 12.63
CA ASN A 93 10.42 -1.88 12.65
C ASN A 93 11.26 -0.80 11.93
N LEU A 94 10.82 -0.32 10.76
CA LEU A 94 11.50 0.77 10.04
C LEU A 94 11.53 2.07 10.85
N LEU A 95 10.38 2.44 11.44
CA LEU A 95 10.27 3.62 12.30
C LEU A 95 11.20 3.52 13.52
N SER A 96 11.27 2.35 14.17
CA SER A 96 12.18 2.10 15.30
C SER A 96 13.66 2.21 14.91
N ASN A 97 14.01 1.86 13.67
CA ASN A 97 15.36 2.02 13.12
C ASN A 97 15.63 3.43 12.56
N GLY A 98 14.66 4.35 12.67
CA GLY A 98 14.82 5.77 12.31
C GLY A 98 14.43 6.14 10.87
N TYR A 99 13.75 5.25 10.15
CA TYR A 99 13.34 5.42 8.75
C TYR A 99 11.90 5.91 8.56
#